data_AF-A0A7J9PFH5-F1
#
_entry.id   AF-A0A7J9PFH5-F1
#
_cell.length_a   1.000
_cell.length_b   1.000
_cell.length_c   1.000
_cell.angle_alpha   90.00
_cell.angle_beta   90.00
_cell.angle_gamma   90.00
#
_symmetry.space_group_name_H-M   'P 1'
#
loop_
_entity.id
_entity.type
_entity.pdbx_description
1 polymer ?
#
loop_
_entity_poly.entity_id
_entity_poly.type
_entity_poly.pdbx_seq_one_letter_code
_entity_poly.pdbx_strand_id
1 'polypeptide(L)'
;MARQKKYSGKGGARKKNKQKQSVAPRRRVEFKYKGFTLEELQEMPIKKFMEIVPSRQRRTMLRGITPNQRKLVMKIKKARRLTNRGKEPRVIRTHCRDFVITPEMIGLTFGIYNGKEFKEIKLVEETVGRFLGEMAPTRSVVQHGSPGMGATRGSMFVPIK
;
A
#
# COMPACT_ATOMS: atom_id res chain seq x y z
N MET A 1 -35.62 36.15 49.61
CA MET A 1 -34.29 36.01 48.97
C MET A 1 -33.97 34.52 48.78
N ALA A 2 -34.13 34.00 47.56
CA ALA A 2 -33.94 32.58 47.26
C ALA A 2 -32.47 32.28 46.92
N ARG A 3 -31.84 31.36 47.64
CA ARG A 3 -30.47 30.86 47.39
C ARG A 3 -30.46 30.03 46.09
N GLN A 4 -29.70 30.48 45.10
CA GLN A 4 -29.36 29.70 43.91
C GLN A 4 -28.53 28.47 44.31
N LYS A 5 -29.04 27.25 44.05
CA LYS A 5 -28.22 26.02 44.05
C LYS A 5 -27.40 26.00 42.76
N LYS A 6 -26.08 26.26 42.88
CA LYS A 6 -25.11 25.97 41.81
C LYS A 6 -25.04 24.46 41.59
N TYR A 7 -25.53 23.96 40.46
CA TYR A 7 -25.23 22.61 40.01
C TYR A 7 -23.79 22.55 39.54
N SER A 8 -22.87 22.22 40.43
CA SER A 8 -21.51 21.81 40.10
C SER A 8 -21.51 20.36 39.62
N GLY A 9 -21.90 20.13 38.38
CA GLY A 9 -21.78 18.83 37.72
C GLY A 9 -20.57 18.80 36.81
N LYS A 10 -19.34 18.80 37.36
CA LYS A 10 -18.16 18.39 36.59
C LYS A 10 -18.31 16.90 36.30
N GLY A 11 -19.00 16.57 35.21
CA GLY A 11 -18.97 15.24 34.61
C GLY A 11 -17.57 15.00 34.08
N GLY A 12 -16.68 14.50 34.93
CA GLY A 12 -15.32 14.15 34.56
C GLY A 12 -15.35 13.19 33.37
N ALA A 13 -14.81 13.64 32.24
CA ALA A 13 -14.58 12.79 31.09
C ALA A 13 -13.71 11.62 31.58
N ARG A 14 -14.32 10.45 31.76
CA ARG A 14 -13.63 9.20 32.08
C ARG A 14 -12.70 8.92 30.90
N LYS A 15 -11.45 9.41 30.98
CA LYS A 15 -10.38 9.08 30.03
C LYS A 15 -10.31 7.56 30.00
N LYS A 16 -10.92 6.96 28.98
CA LYS A 16 -10.71 5.55 28.67
C LYS A 16 -9.24 5.46 28.28
N ASN A 17 -8.39 5.16 29.26
CA ASN A 17 -7.06 4.65 29.04
C ASN A 17 -7.26 3.32 28.30
N LYS A 18 -7.36 3.39 26.96
CA LYS A 18 -7.18 2.23 26.10
C LYS A 18 -5.71 1.85 26.28
N GLN A 19 -5.44 1.07 27.32
CA GLN A 19 -4.22 0.28 27.39
C GLN A 19 -4.15 -0.43 26.04
N LYS A 20 -3.12 -0.10 25.25
CA LYS A 20 -2.80 -0.85 24.04
C LYS A 20 -2.53 -2.27 24.52
N GLN A 21 -3.52 -3.14 24.44
CA GLN A 21 -3.31 -4.56 24.66
C GLN A 21 -2.18 -4.97 23.71
N SER A 22 -1.05 -5.39 24.27
CA SER A 22 0.02 -6.02 23.52
C SER A 22 -0.56 -7.31 22.94
N VAL A 23 -1.04 -7.23 21.70
CA VAL A 23 -1.48 -8.41 20.95
C VAL A 23 -0.30 -9.37 20.94
N ALA A 24 -0.49 -10.57 21.50
CA ALA A 24 0.52 -11.63 21.49
C ALA A 24 1.08 -11.80 20.07
N PRO A 25 2.38 -12.13 19.91
CA PRO A 25 2.95 -12.29 18.59
C PRO A 25 2.15 -13.36 17.84
N ARG A 26 1.48 -12.96 16.77
CA ARG A 26 0.78 -13.89 15.89
C ARG A 26 1.81 -14.89 15.38
N ARG A 27 1.48 -16.19 15.47
CA ARG A 27 2.30 -17.27 14.91
C ARG A 27 2.61 -16.92 13.45
N ARG A 28 3.90 -16.81 13.08
CA ARG A 28 4.29 -16.51 11.69
C ARG A 28 3.83 -17.69 10.82
N VAL A 29 2.80 -17.47 10.03
CA VAL A 29 2.37 -18.42 9.00
C VAL A 29 3.38 -18.31 7.87
N GLU A 30 3.95 -19.44 7.46
CA GLU A 30 4.84 -19.49 6.31
C GLU A 30 4.09 -19.03 5.05
N PHE A 31 4.64 -18.06 4.35
CA PHE A 31 4.02 -17.55 3.13
C PHE A 31 4.11 -18.60 2.02
N LYS A 32 2.95 -18.97 1.46
CA LYS A 32 2.86 -19.80 0.26
C LYS A 32 1.97 -19.14 -0.77
N TYR A 33 2.43 -19.04 -2.01
CA TYR A 33 1.64 -18.56 -3.14
C TYR A 33 1.26 -19.75 -4.03
N LYS A 34 -0.03 -20.11 -4.03
CA LYS A 34 -0.55 -21.25 -4.81
C LYS A 34 0.27 -22.55 -4.61
N GLY A 35 0.70 -22.79 -3.38
CA GLY A 35 1.46 -23.98 -2.98
C GLY A 35 2.98 -23.81 -2.96
N PHE A 36 3.52 -22.76 -3.58
CA PHE A 36 4.97 -22.54 -3.66
C PHE A 36 5.47 -21.59 -2.59
N THR A 37 6.67 -21.85 -2.08
CA THR A 37 7.37 -20.92 -1.18
C THR A 37 7.95 -19.74 -1.96
N LEU A 38 8.36 -18.69 -1.24
CA LEU A 38 8.99 -17.53 -1.86
C LEU A 38 10.29 -17.89 -2.61
N GLU A 39 11.10 -18.76 -2.01
CA GLU A 39 12.40 -19.15 -2.53
C GLU A 39 12.24 -19.95 -3.82
N GLU A 40 11.33 -20.93 -3.81
CA GLU A 40 10.94 -21.67 -5.02
C GLU A 40 10.46 -20.73 -6.14
N LEU A 41 9.66 -19.72 -5.81
CA LEU A 41 9.17 -18.74 -6.78
C LEU A 41 10.30 -17.88 -7.38
N GLN A 42 11.37 -17.61 -6.63
CA GLN A 42 12.51 -16.82 -7.12
C GLN A 42 13.44 -17.64 -8.00
N GLU A 43 13.58 -18.93 -7.74
CA GLU A 43 14.41 -19.84 -8.54
C GLU A 43 13.74 -20.25 -9.86
N MET A 44 12.41 -20.32 -9.87
CA MET A 44 11.67 -20.70 -11.06
C MET A 44 11.82 -19.71 -12.23
N PRO A 45 11.88 -20.20 -13.47
CA PRO A 45 11.87 -19.33 -14.64
C PRO A 45 10.52 -18.62 -14.78
N ILE A 46 10.56 -17.39 -15.31
CA ILE A 46 9.37 -16.54 -15.49
C ILE A 46 8.23 -17.26 -16.25
N LYS A 47 8.55 -18.14 -17.21
CA LYS A 47 7.54 -18.91 -17.95
C LYS A 47 6.69 -19.81 -17.06
N LYS A 48 7.30 -20.52 -16.09
CA LYS A 48 6.55 -21.35 -15.12
C LYS A 48 5.73 -20.48 -14.17
N PHE A 49 6.30 -19.35 -13.74
CA PHE A 49 5.56 -18.39 -12.94
C PHE A 49 4.29 -17.89 -13.66
N MET A 50 4.36 -17.65 -14.97
CA MET A 50 3.20 -17.22 -15.76
C MET A 50 2.04 -18.24 -15.76
N GLU A 51 2.31 -19.54 -15.64
CA GLU A 51 1.28 -20.57 -15.57
C GLU A 51 0.57 -20.57 -14.21
N ILE A 52 1.30 -20.23 -13.16
CA ILE A 52 0.80 -20.21 -11.78
C ILE A 52 -0.09 -18.98 -11.56
N VAL A 53 0.25 -17.80 -12.08
CA VAL A 53 -0.47 -16.55 -11.80
C VAL A 53 -1.86 -16.50 -12.48
N PRO A 54 -2.87 -15.78 -11.93
CA PRO A 54 -4.18 -15.65 -12.57
C PRO A 54 -4.15 -15.12 -14.02
N SER A 55 -5.23 -15.41 -14.76
CA SER A 55 -5.33 -15.23 -16.22
C SER A 55 -5.00 -13.81 -16.70
N ARG A 56 -5.41 -12.78 -15.96
CA ARG A 56 -5.18 -11.37 -16.35
C ARG A 56 -3.69 -11.02 -16.39
N GLN A 57 -2.94 -11.43 -15.38
CA GLN A 57 -1.52 -11.20 -15.26
C GLN A 57 -0.76 -12.09 -16.25
N ARG A 58 -1.14 -13.37 -16.38
CA ARG A 58 -0.58 -14.27 -17.41
C ARG A 58 -0.71 -13.66 -18.80
N ARG A 59 -1.89 -13.16 -19.17
CA ARG A 59 -2.14 -12.46 -20.45
C ARG A 59 -1.25 -11.23 -20.61
N THR A 60 -1.08 -10.44 -19.55
CA THR A 60 -0.25 -9.23 -19.58
C THR A 60 1.22 -9.60 -19.82
N MET A 61 1.73 -10.63 -19.13
CA MET A 61 3.10 -11.12 -19.30
C MET A 61 3.32 -11.77 -20.67
N LEU A 62 2.34 -12.51 -21.20
CA LEU A 62 2.40 -13.13 -22.54
C LEU A 62 2.47 -12.09 -23.66
N ARG A 63 1.75 -10.97 -23.52
CA ARG A 63 1.81 -9.86 -24.49
C ARG A 63 3.17 -9.16 -24.53
N GLY A 64 3.99 -9.36 -23.51
CA GLY A 64 5.33 -8.80 -23.43
C GLY A 64 5.38 -7.41 -22.79
N ILE A 65 6.59 -6.86 -22.78
CA ILE A 65 6.97 -5.69 -21.97
C ILE A 65 7.04 -4.44 -22.85
N THR A 66 6.35 -3.39 -22.43
CA THR A 66 6.41 -2.08 -23.11
C THR A 66 7.78 -1.41 -22.92
N PRO A 67 8.19 -0.47 -23.79
CA PRO A 67 9.49 0.21 -23.67
C PRO A 67 9.72 0.88 -22.30
N ASN A 68 8.67 1.45 -21.72
CA ASN A 68 8.74 2.08 -20.40
C ASN A 68 8.93 1.05 -19.28
N GLN A 69 8.25 -0.09 -19.37
CA GLN A 69 8.43 -1.19 -18.43
C GLN A 69 9.82 -1.83 -18.56
N ARG A 70 10.45 -1.86 -19.75
CA ARG A 70 11.83 -2.34 -19.90
C ARG A 70 12.81 -1.54 -19.05
N LYS A 71 12.65 -0.21 -18.99
CA LYS A 71 13.45 0.67 -18.11
C LYS A 71 13.24 0.31 -16.63
N LEU A 72 12.02 -0.02 -16.24
CA LEU A 72 11.72 -0.47 -14.88
C LEU A 72 12.41 -1.79 -14.54
N VAL A 73 12.36 -2.78 -15.44
CA VAL A 73 13.06 -4.07 -15.25
C VAL A 73 14.57 -3.88 -15.07
N MET A 74 15.20 -3.00 -15.85
CA MET A 74 16.62 -2.68 -15.68
C MET A 74 16.91 -2.08 -14.30
N LYS A 75 16.06 -1.17 -13.81
CA LYS A 75 16.18 -0.60 -12.46
C LYS A 75 16.03 -1.67 -11.38
N ILE A 76 15.07 -2.57 -11.53
CA ILE A 76 14.84 -3.69 -10.59
C ILE A 76 16.06 -4.60 -10.51
N LYS A 77 16.59 -5.03 -11.67
CA LYS A 77 17.80 -5.86 -11.72
C LYS A 77 19.00 -5.18 -11.05
N LYS A 78 19.17 -3.88 -11.27
CA LYS A 78 20.23 -3.08 -10.63
C LYS A 78 20.03 -3.02 -9.10
N ALA A 79 18.80 -2.79 -8.65
CA ALA A 79 18.47 -2.74 -7.23
C ALA A 79 18.72 -4.09 -6.54
N ARG A 80 18.28 -5.19 -7.15
CA ARG A 80 18.49 -6.55 -6.61
C ARG A 80 19.98 -6.89 -6.48
N ARG A 81 20.80 -6.53 -7.48
CA ARG A 81 22.25 -6.70 -7.42
C ARG A 81 22.89 -5.92 -6.26
N LEU A 82 22.35 -4.76 -5.90
CA LEU A 82 22.82 -3.98 -4.75
C LEU A 82 22.41 -4.63 -3.43
N THR A 83 21.16 -5.11 -3.33
CA THR A 83 20.67 -5.85 -2.17
C THR A 83 21.48 -7.10 -1.90
N ASN A 84 21.83 -7.86 -2.94
CA ASN A 84 22.68 -9.06 -2.81
C ASN A 84 24.09 -8.73 -2.31
N ARG A 85 24.56 -7.48 -2.49
CA ARG A 85 25.84 -6.98 -1.95
C ARG A 85 25.70 -6.39 -0.54
N GLY A 86 24.56 -6.58 0.11
CA GLY A 86 24.27 -6.06 1.44
C GLY A 86 24.02 -4.55 1.50
N LYS A 87 23.89 -3.85 0.37
CA LYS A 87 23.60 -2.41 0.35
C LYS A 87 22.09 -2.20 0.24
N GLU A 88 21.57 -1.25 1.02
CA GLU A 88 20.17 -0.86 0.91
C GLU A 88 19.90 -0.24 -0.47
N PRO A 89 18.96 -0.80 -1.25
CA PRO A 89 18.64 -0.27 -2.57
C PRO A 89 17.89 1.06 -2.42
N ARG A 90 18.23 2.03 -3.27
CA ARG A 90 17.47 3.28 -3.38
C ARG A 90 16.04 3.01 -3.84
N VAL A 91 15.10 3.84 -3.39
CA VAL A 91 13.68 3.78 -3.76
C VAL A 91 13.52 3.84 -5.28
N ILE A 92 12.85 2.84 -5.85
CA ILE A 92 12.61 2.77 -7.30
C ILE A 92 11.35 3.57 -7.63
N ARG A 93 11.51 4.77 -8.18
CA ARG A 93 10.39 5.59 -8.64
C ARG A 93 9.87 5.11 -10.01
N THR A 94 8.56 4.90 -10.11
CA THR A 94 7.91 4.40 -11.32
C THR A 94 6.53 5.03 -11.55
N HIS A 95 6.21 5.22 -12.83
CA HIS A 95 4.86 5.55 -13.32
C HIS A 95 4.14 4.32 -13.90
N CYS A 96 4.84 3.20 -14.09
CA CYS A 96 4.27 1.98 -14.66
C CYS A 96 3.41 1.27 -13.60
N ARG A 97 2.12 1.61 -13.54
CA ARG A 97 1.13 1.05 -12.61
C ARG A 97 0.55 -0.29 -13.08
N ASP A 98 0.73 -0.61 -14.36
CA ASP A 98 0.27 -1.80 -15.07
C ASP A 98 1.26 -2.98 -15.01
N PHE A 99 2.41 -2.81 -14.36
CA PHE A 99 3.40 -3.87 -14.21
C PHE A 99 2.97 -4.88 -13.12
N VAL A 100 3.12 -6.17 -13.41
CA VAL A 100 2.84 -7.26 -12.47
C VAL A 100 4.02 -7.44 -11.52
N ILE A 101 3.75 -7.57 -10.22
CA ILE A 101 4.77 -7.82 -9.20
C ILE A 101 5.33 -9.23 -9.39
N THR A 102 6.60 -9.31 -9.76
CA THR A 102 7.36 -10.56 -9.89
C THR A 102 8.07 -10.93 -8.58
N PRO A 103 8.40 -12.21 -8.36
CA PRO A 103 9.06 -12.67 -7.12
C PRO A 103 10.39 -11.97 -6.83
N GLU A 104 11.13 -11.55 -7.86
CA GLU A 104 12.39 -10.82 -7.73
C GLU A 104 12.26 -9.43 -7.08
N MET A 105 11.05 -8.85 -7.06
CA MET A 105 10.80 -7.49 -6.58
C MET A 105 10.57 -7.42 -5.06
N ILE A 106 10.38 -8.57 -4.42
CA ILE A 106 10.02 -8.64 -3.00
C ILE A 106 11.18 -8.16 -2.14
N GLY A 107 10.85 -7.38 -1.11
CA GLY A 107 11.83 -6.74 -0.23
C GLY A 107 12.40 -5.42 -0.76
N LEU A 108 12.13 -5.04 -2.02
CA LEU A 108 12.49 -3.74 -2.57
C LEU A 108 11.42 -2.68 -2.24
N THR A 109 11.86 -1.42 -2.14
CA THR A 109 10.98 -0.26 -1.94
C THR A 109 10.71 0.44 -3.26
N PHE A 110 9.43 0.62 -3.59
CA PHE A 110 8.97 1.30 -4.80
C PHE A 110 8.25 2.59 -4.45
N GLY A 111 8.58 3.66 -5.16
CA GLY A 111 7.77 4.88 -5.21
C GLY A 111 6.82 4.78 -6.39
N ILE A 112 5.54 4.51 -6.15
CA ILE A 112 4.53 4.33 -7.20
C ILE A 112 3.74 5.62 -7.34
N TYR A 113 3.72 6.19 -8.55
CA TYR A 113 2.98 7.43 -8.80
C TYR A 113 1.47 7.20 -8.72
N ASN A 114 0.77 7.99 -7.91
CA ASN A 114 -0.68 7.91 -7.73
C ASN A 114 -1.48 8.96 -8.53
N GLY A 115 -0.79 9.85 -9.27
CA GLY A 115 -1.41 10.99 -9.97
C GLY A 115 -1.11 12.35 -9.34
N LYS A 116 -0.59 12.36 -8.11
CA LYS A 116 -0.16 13.58 -7.40
C LYS A 116 1.26 13.44 -6.87
N GLU A 117 1.54 12.33 -6.21
CA GLU A 117 2.80 12.06 -5.52
C GLU A 117 3.26 10.61 -5.73
N PHE A 118 4.52 10.34 -5.36
CA PHE A 118 5.05 8.98 -5.36
C PHE A 118 4.83 8.37 -3.98
N LYS A 119 3.94 7.39 -3.91
CA LYS A 119 3.71 6.65 -2.67
C LYS A 119 4.79 5.59 -2.50
N GLU A 120 5.59 5.72 -1.46
CA GLU A 120 6.65 4.76 -1.13
C GLU A 120 6.08 3.55 -0.41
N ILE A 121 6.30 2.37 -1.00
CA ILE A 121 5.77 1.11 -0.52
C ILE A 121 6.87 0.05 -0.62
N LYS A 122 7.15 -0.61 0.49
CA LYS A 122 7.99 -1.81 0.52
C LYS A 122 7.15 -3.02 0.13
N LEU A 123 7.59 -3.79 -0.86
CA LEU A 123 6.84 -4.96 -1.32
C LEU A 123 7.04 -6.14 -0.35
N VAL A 124 5.92 -6.66 0.12
CA VAL A 124 5.80 -7.82 1.02
C VAL A 124 5.45 -9.06 0.19
N GLU A 125 5.71 -10.27 0.70
CA GLU A 125 5.46 -11.51 -0.05
C GLU A 125 3.99 -11.65 -0.50
N GLU A 126 3.04 -11.20 0.31
CA GLU A 126 1.59 -11.24 0.02
C GLU A 126 1.18 -10.50 -1.26
N THR A 127 2.04 -9.62 -1.78
CA THR A 127 1.74 -8.80 -2.96
C THR A 127 2.07 -9.48 -4.29
N VAL A 128 2.63 -10.69 -4.26
CA VAL A 128 3.01 -11.46 -5.47
C VAL A 128 1.83 -11.66 -6.42
N GLY A 129 2.08 -11.43 -7.71
CA GLY A 129 1.07 -11.62 -8.75
C GLY A 129 -0.03 -10.55 -8.77
N ARG A 130 0.08 -9.47 -8.00
CA ARG A 130 -0.78 -8.28 -8.12
C ARG A 130 -0.13 -7.23 -9.02
N PHE A 131 -0.90 -6.25 -9.46
CA PHE A 131 -0.35 -5.11 -10.19
C PHE A 131 0.22 -4.04 -9.24
N LEU A 132 1.31 -3.38 -9.64
CA LEU A 132 1.90 -2.27 -8.85
C LEU A 132 0.86 -1.18 -8.53
N GLY A 133 0.01 -0.85 -9.50
CA GLY A 133 -1.03 0.16 -9.34
C GLY A 133 -2.04 -0.13 -8.23
N GLU A 134 -2.24 -1.40 -7.86
CA GLU A 134 -3.15 -1.77 -6.77
C GLU A 134 -2.60 -1.37 -5.38
N MET A 135 -1.28 -1.20 -5.25
CA MET A 135 -0.66 -0.83 -3.98
C MET A 135 -0.80 0.67 -3.68
N ALA A 136 -0.95 1.49 -4.73
CA ALA A 136 -1.04 2.94 -4.63
C ALA A 136 -2.40 3.43 -5.18
N PRO A 137 -3.44 3.57 -4.33
CA PRO A 137 -4.73 4.10 -4.77
C PRO A 137 -4.58 5.53 -5.29
N THR A 138 -5.30 5.86 -6.36
CA THR A 138 -5.27 7.19 -7.01
C THR A 138 -6.18 8.21 -6.36
N ARG A 139 -7.16 7.75 -5.58
CA ARG A 139 -8.11 8.59 -4.85
C ARG A 139 -7.98 8.34 -3.35
N SER A 140 -8.22 9.39 -2.56
CA SER A 140 -8.42 9.26 -1.13
C SER A 140 -9.78 8.61 -0.84
N VAL A 141 -9.86 7.91 0.30
CA VAL A 141 -11.14 7.43 0.80
C VAL A 141 -11.89 8.63 1.37
N VAL A 142 -13.09 8.89 0.85
CA VAL A 142 -13.97 9.94 1.36
C VAL A 142 -14.66 9.38 2.60
N GLN A 143 -14.53 10.08 3.73
CA GLN A 143 -15.36 9.84 4.90
C GLN A 143 -16.51 10.85 4.87
N HIS A 144 -17.74 10.36 4.90
CA HIS A 144 -18.90 11.23 5.07
C HIS A 144 -18.91 11.76 6.50
N GLY A 145 -18.62 13.04 6.65
CA GLY A 145 -18.81 13.78 7.90
C GLY A 145 -19.98 14.75 7.76
N SER A 146 -20.21 15.53 8.82
CA SER A 146 -21.02 16.74 8.68
C SER A 146 -20.44 17.60 7.56
N PRO A 147 -21.28 18.22 6.71
CA PRO A 147 -20.79 19.07 5.63
C PRO A 147 -19.89 20.15 6.22
N GLY A 148 -18.64 20.23 5.73
CA GLY A 148 -17.76 21.34 6.07
C GLY A 148 -18.39 22.66 5.65
N MET A 149 -18.11 23.75 6.37
CA MET A 149 -18.50 25.08 5.91
C MET A 149 -17.90 25.32 4.51
N GLY A 150 -18.72 25.70 3.53
CA GLY A 150 -18.33 25.83 2.13
C GLY A 150 -18.38 24.56 1.27
N ALA A 151 -18.70 23.39 1.83
CA ALA A 151 -18.77 22.13 1.08
C ALA A 151 -20.11 21.91 0.34
N THR A 152 -21.21 22.49 0.84
CA THR A 152 -22.52 22.44 0.18
C THR A 152 -22.86 23.79 -0.40
N ARG A 153 -23.64 23.83 -1.50
CA ARG A 153 -24.04 25.09 -2.14
C ARG A 153 -24.71 26.09 -1.18
N GLY A 154 -25.44 25.58 -0.17
CA GLY A 154 -26.07 26.40 0.87
C GLY A 154 -25.13 26.89 1.98
N SER A 155 -23.99 26.22 2.22
CA SER A 155 -23.02 26.63 3.24
C SER A 155 -21.89 27.52 2.73
N MET A 156 -21.85 27.82 1.42
CA MET A 156 -20.86 28.72 0.81
C MET A 156 -21.05 30.20 1.20
N PHE A 157 -22.26 30.61 1.57
CA PHE A 157 -22.61 32.01 1.85
C PHE A 157 -22.88 32.30 3.33
N VAL A 158 -22.60 31.35 4.23
CA VAL A 158 -22.75 31.60 5.67
C VAL A 158 -21.54 32.42 6.13
N PRO A 159 -21.73 33.66 6.64
CA PRO A 159 -20.63 34.49 7.09
C PRO A 159 -19.98 33.85 8.33
N ILE A 160 -18.68 33.64 8.28
CA ILE A 160 -17.89 33.23 9.45
C ILE A 160 -17.63 34.51 10.26
N LYS A 161 -18.01 34.50 11.54
CA LYS A 161 -17.72 35.60 12.47
C LYS A 161 -16.28 35.54 12.97
#